data_AF-G8R3S2-F1
#
_entry.id   AF-G8R3S2-F1
#
_cell.length_a   1.000
_cell.length_b   1.000
_cell.length_c   1.000
_cell.angle_alpha   90.00
_cell.angle_beta   90.00
_cell.angle_gamma   90.00
#
_symmetry.space_group_name_H-M   'P 1'
#
loop_
_entity.id
_entity.type
_entity.pdbx_description
1 polymer ?
#
loop_
_entity_poly.entity_id
_entity_poly.type
_entity_poly.pdbx_seq_one_letter_code
_entity_poly.pdbx_strand_id
1 'polypeptide(L)'
;MSQTKEKVQNYLQTDRSLSGGVVLYQSLPGRNMALAAGFARLHDTEANRNQVHYELCKLAGIPAGQMNSLLAERIDAKKENVDTQETGKVLELVGQGKVGTGVDESDEDTAEKDRFDSMKWNDIRKEAGALPEEFAPAGKSKADLVGALRAYDSHLAAQKKKAEKPQEQE
;
A
#
# COMPACT_ATOMS: atom_id res chain seq x y z
N MET A 1 20.64 -7.04 -15.69
CA MET A 1 19.89 -7.85 -14.69
C MET A 1 18.78 -8.60 -15.41
N SER A 2 18.50 -9.87 -15.07
CA SER A 2 17.30 -10.54 -15.62
C SER A 2 16.05 -9.91 -15.02
N GLN A 3 15.00 -9.63 -15.82
CA GLN A 3 13.76 -8.99 -15.35
C GLN A 3 13.14 -9.72 -14.14
N THR A 4 13.30 -11.04 -14.06
CA THR A 4 12.85 -11.85 -12.90
C THR A 4 13.56 -11.46 -11.60
N LYS A 5 14.87 -11.22 -11.66
CA LYS A 5 15.67 -10.89 -10.48
C LYS A 5 15.31 -9.53 -9.92
N GLU A 6 15.11 -8.55 -10.80
CA GLU A 6 14.70 -7.20 -10.41
C GLU A 6 13.31 -7.19 -9.77
N LYS A 7 12.34 -7.89 -10.35
CA LYS A 7 10.98 -8.03 -9.78
C LYS A 7 10.99 -8.65 -8.39
N VAL A 8 11.77 -9.71 -8.18
CA VAL A 8 11.90 -10.37 -6.87
C VAL A 8 12.59 -9.46 -5.85
N GLN A 9 13.66 -8.77 -6.24
CA GLN A 9 14.34 -7.81 -5.36
C GLN A 9 13.42 -6.65 -4.98
N ASN A 10 12.71 -6.08 -5.94
CA ASN A 10 11.78 -4.99 -5.69
C ASN A 10 10.67 -5.43 -4.72
N TYR A 11 10.08 -6.60 -4.94
CA TYR A 11 9.12 -7.18 -4.00
C TYR A 11 9.72 -7.31 -2.60
N LEU A 12 10.87 -7.97 -2.43
CA LEU A 12 11.49 -8.15 -1.11
C LEU A 12 11.83 -6.82 -0.40
N GLN A 13 11.99 -5.73 -1.14
CA GLN A 13 12.27 -4.40 -0.58
C GLN A 13 11.00 -3.58 -0.32
N THR A 14 9.89 -3.83 -1.02
CA THR A 14 8.67 -2.99 -0.99
C THR A 14 7.44 -3.69 -0.41
N ASP A 15 7.26 -4.98 -0.67
CA ASP A 15 6.12 -5.79 -0.22
C ASP A 15 6.60 -7.17 0.23
N ARG A 16 6.40 -7.51 1.51
CA ARG A 16 6.76 -8.82 2.08
C ARG A 16 5.52 -9.63 2.47
N SER A 17 4.37 -9.33 1.87
CA SER A 17 3.12 -10.03 2.15
C SER A 17 3.09 -11.41 1.50
N LEU A 18 2.51 -12.41 2.20
CA LEU A 18 2.37 -13.75 1.63
C LEU A 18 1.62 -13.71 0.29
N SER A 19 0.53 -12.94 0.21
CA SER A 19 -0.27 -12.78 -1.00
C SER A 19 0.54 -12.21 -2.17
N GLY A 20 1.34 -11.16 -1.94
CA GLY A 20 2.19 -10.56 -2.97
C GLY A 20 3.23 -11.56 -3.48
N GLY A 21 3.85 -12.31 -2.57
CA GLY A 21 4.83 -13.33 -2.92
C GLY A 21 4.23 -14.48 -3.73
N VAL A 22 3.01 -14.92 -3.40
CA VAL A 22 2.28 -15.97 -4.16
C VAL A 22 1.98 -15.50 -5.57
N VAL A 23 1.44 -14.29 -5.73
CA VAL A 23 1.12 -13.71 -7.05
C VAL A 23 2.39 -13.56 -7.87
N LEU A 24 3.46 -13.04 -7.26
CA LEU A 24 4.74 -12.92 -7.94
C LEU A 24 5.26 -14.28 -8.40
N TYR A 25 5.27 -15.30 -7.54
CA TYR A 25 5.74 -16.65 -7.86
C TYR A 25 4.97 -17.26 -9.03
N GLN A 26 3.66 -17.05 -9.09
CA GLN A 26 2.82 -17.50 -10.20
C GLN A 26 3.16 -16.82 -11.53
N SER A 27 3.63 -15.57 -11.49
CA SER A 27 4.02 -14.80 -12.68
C SER A 27 5.39 -15.19 -13.25
N LEU A 28 6.24 -15.87 -12.47
CA LEU A 28 7.61 -16.19 -12.88
C LEU A 28 7.68 -17.41 -13.82
N PRO A 29 8.57 -17.37 -14.84
CA PRO A 29 8.89 -18.51 -15.67
C PRO A 29 9.71 -19.55 -14.87
N GLY A 30 9.52 -20.84 -15.17
CA GLY A 30 10.24 -21.92 -14.49
C GLY A 30 9.73 -22.27 -13.08
N ARG A 31 8.59 -21.69 -12.66
CA ARG A 31 7.97 -22.00 -11.37
C ARG A 31 7.56 -23.46 -11.25
N ASN A 32 7.62 -24.00 -10.04
CA ASN A 32 7.08 -25.32 -9.75
C ASN A 32 5.56 -25.23 -9.56
N MET A 33 4.80 -25.90 -10.44
CA MET A 33 3.33 -25.86 -10.41
C MET A 33 2.74 -26.45 -9.13
N ALA A 34 3.36 -27.50 -8.57
CA ALA A 34 2.91 -28.09 -7.32
C ALA A 34 3.08 -27.14 -6.14
N LEU A 35 4.21 -26.42 -6.07
CA LEU A 35 4.43 -25.40 -5.06
C LEU A 35 3.49 -24.20 -5.24
N ALA A 36 3.25 -23.76 -6.48
CA ALA A 36 2.32 -22.67 -6.75
C ALA A 36 0.89 -22.97 -6.24
N ALA A 37 0.42 -24.21 -6.42
CA ALA A 37 -0.87 -24.66 -5.91
C ALA A 37 -0.87 -24.80 -4.37
N GLY A 38 0.24 -25.26 -3.78
CA GLY A 38 0.40 -25.34 -2.33
C GLY A 38 0.39 -23.97 -1.67
N PHE A 39 1.10 -23.01 -2.25
CA PHE A 39 1.21 -21.65 -1.71
C PHE A 39 -0.12 -20.89 -1.68
N ALA A 40 -1.00 -21.13 -2.65
CA ALA A 40 -2.34 -20.54 -2.67
C ALA A 40 -3.23 -20.96 -1.48
N ARG A 41 -2.87 -22.03 -0.77
CA ARG A 41 -3.61 -22.57 0.37
C ARG A 41 -2.96 -22.24 1.72
N LEU A 42 -1.81 -21.56 1.72
CA LEU A 42 -1.09 -21.24 2.94
C LEU A 42 -1.77 -20.09 3.69
N HIS A 43 -1.81 -20.19 5.02
CA HIS A 43 -2.15 -19.07 5.88
C HIS A 43 -0.95 -18.14 6.04
N ASP A 44 -1.22 -16.85 6.26
CA ASP A 44 -0.17 -15.84 6.47
C ASP A 44 0.52 -16.06 7.83
N THR A 45 1.63 -16.78 7.79
CA THR A 45 2.54 -17.00 8.91
C THR A 45 3.95 -16.63 8.47
N GLU A 46 4.81 -16.29 9.44
CA GLU A 46 6.19 -15.93 9.16
C GLU A 46 6.96 -17.08 8.47
N ALA A 47 6.75 -18.31 8.93
CA ALA A 47 7.35 -19.50 8.33
C ALA A 47 6.95 -19.65 6.84
N ASN A 48 5.66 -19.46 6.54
CA ASN A 48 5.14 -19.59 5.17
C ASN A 48 5.66 -18.46 4.27
N ARG A 49 5.75 -17.22 4.78
CA ARG A 49 6.36 -16.11 4.05
C ARG A 49 7.82 -16.39 3.72
N ASN A 50 8.59 -16.86 4.70
CA ASN A 50 9.99 -17.20 4.50
C ASN A 50 10.17 -18.32 3.46
N GLN A 51 9.29 -19.32 3.46
CA GLN A 51 9.28 -20.36 2.43
C GLN A 51 9.02 -19.80 1.03
N VAL A 52 8.06 -18.89 0.88
CA VAL A 52 7.78 -18.23 -0.41
C VAL A 52 8.94 -17.34 -0.84
N HIS A 53 9.54 -16.57 0.07
CA HIS A 53 10.71 -15.73 -0.21
C HIS A 53 11.91 -16.55 -0.69
N TYR A 54 12.14 -17.71 -0.06
CA TYR A 54 13.20 -18.62 -0.44
C TYR A 54 13.01 -19.15 -1.88
N GLU A 55 11.80 -19.61 -2.20
CA GLU A 55 11.50 -20.15 -3.53
C GLU A 55 11.53 -19.05 -4.62
N LEU A 56 11.11 -17.82 -4.31
CA LEU A 56 11.26 -16.67 -5.20
C LEU A 56 12.73 -16.34 -5.47
N CYS A 57 13.56 -16.27 -4.43
CA CYS A 57 15.00 -16.02 -4.56
C CYS A 57 15.69 -17.11 -5.39
N LYS A 58 15.32 -18.38 -5.17
CA LYS A 58 15.84 -19.51 -5.93
C LYS A 58 15.51 -19.40 -7.41
N LEU A 59 14.27 -19.06 -7.78
CA LEU A 59 13.89 -18.83 -9.18
C LEU A 59 14.61 -17.63 -9.80
N ALA A 60 14.90 -16.59 -9.01
CA ALA A 60 15.63 -15.42 -9.45
C ALA A 60 17.17 -15.59 -9.48
N GLY A 61 17.69 -16.75 -9.05
CA GLY A 61 19.13 -16.98 -8.92
C GLY A 61 19.78 -16.09 -7.85
N ILE A 62 19.05 -15.72 -6.82
CA ILE A 62 19.54 -14.93 -5.68
C ILE A 62 20.00 -15.92 -4.59
N PRO A 63 21.28 -15.86 -4.16
CA PRO A 63 21.78 -16.75 -3.11
C PRO A 63 21.16 -16.41 -1.75
N ALA A 64 21.02 -17.41 -0.88
CA ALA A 64 20.41 -17.25 0.44
C ALA A 64 21.09 -16.17 1.31
N GLY A 65 22.40 -15.98 1.18
CA GLY A 65 23.12 -14.89 1.85
C GLY A 65 22.60 -13.50 1.44
N GLN A 66 22.35 -13.30 0.15
CA GLN A 66 21.80 -12.03 -0.36
C GLN A 66 20.32 -11.86 0.01
N MET A 67 19.55 -12.96 0.07
CA MET A 67 18.17 -12.93 0.56
C MET A 67 18.10 -12.40 2.01
N ASN A 68 18.96 -12.90 2.90
CA ASN A 68 18.97 -12.46 4.29
C ASN A 68 19.33 -10.98 4.42
N SER A 69 20.26 -10.47 3.61
CA SER A 69 20.56 -9.04 3.55
C SER A 69 19.35 -8.21 3.10
N LEU A 70 18.65 -8.64 2.04
CA LEU A 70 17.46 -7.95 1.54
C LEU A 70 16.30 -7.96 2.54
N LEU A 71 16.14 -9.03 3.32
CA LEU A 71 15.13 -9.13 4.37
C LEU A 71 15.50 -8.34 5.63
N ALA A 72 16.79 -8.17 5.91
CA ALA A 72 17.28 -7.36 7.03
C ALA A 72 17.12 -5.85 6.78
N GLU A 73 17.13 -5.40 5.52
CA GLU A 73 16.83 -4.01 5.17
C GLU A 73 15.39 -3.66 5.58
N ARG A 74 15.19 -2.44 6.11
CA ARG A 74 13.84 -1.93 6.40
C ARG A 74 13.12 -1.64 5.08
N ILE A 75 11.81 -1.88 5.04
CA ILE A 75 10.95 -1.76 3.84
C ILE A 75 10.90 -0.32 3.26
N ASP A 76 11.53 0.67 3.91
CA ASP A 76 11.56 2.09 3.47
C ASP A 76 12.97 2.69 3.36
N ALA A 77 13.99 1.89 3.03
CA ALA A 77 15.38 2.36 3.02
C ALA A 77 16.07 2.43 1.65
N LYS A 78 15.32 2.53 0.54
CA LYS A 78 15.90 2.95 -0.74
C LYS A 78 15.49 4.36 -1.10
N LYS A 79 16.35 5.32 -0.72
CA LYS A 79 16.53 6.54 -1.51
C LYS A 79 16.89 6.12 -2.93
N GLU A 80 16.08 6.56 -3.87
CA GLU A 80 16.34 6.54 -5.31
C GLU A 80 17.75 7.07 -5.58
N ASN A 81 18.71 6.18 -5.80
CA ASN A 81 19.95 6.50 -6.49
C ASN A 81 19.86 5.80 -7.85
N VAL A 82 19.23 6.51 -8.78
CA VAL A 82 19.29 6.21 -10.21
C VAL A 82 20.70 6.57 -10.66
N ASP A 83 21.61 5.60 -10.55
CA ASP A 83 22.91 5.67 -11.20
C ASP A 83 22.68 5.44 -12.70
N THR A 84 22.49 6.55 -13.42
CA THR A 84 22.49 6.55 -14.89
C THR A 84 23.94 6.70 -15.32
N GLN A 85 24.61 5.59 -15.63
CA GLN A 85 25.82 5.62 -16.44
C GLN A 85 25.56 5.03 -17.82
N GLU A 86 25.69 5.92 -18.81
CA GLU A 86 26.08 5.74 -20.22
C GLU A 86 25.41 4.61 -21.04
N THR A 87 24.67 4.95 -22.09
CA THR A 87 25.26 5.39 -23.36
C THR A 87 24.23 6.10 -24.24
N GLY A 88 24.69 7.13 -24.93
CA GLY A 88 23.87 8.23 -25.41
C GLY A 88 22.97 7.97 -26.61
N LYS A 89 21.87 8.72 -26.63
CA LYS A 89 21.34 9.33 -27.85
C LYS A 89 20.63 10.63 -27.50
N VAL A 90 21.29 11.75 -27.80
CA VAL A 90 20.78 13.11 -27.68
C VAL A 90 19.99 13.43 -28.95
N LEU A 91 18.70 13.73 -28.81
CA LEU A 91 17.84 14.58 -29.67
C LEU A 91 16.45 14.56 -29.00
N GLU A 92 15.73 15.63 -28.68
CA GLU A 92 15.88 17.07 -28.91
C GLU A 92 15.00 17.79 -27.88
N LEU A 93 15.45 18.97 -27.43
CA LEU A 93 14.71 19.93 -26.60
C LEU A 93 13.69 20.69 -27.46
N VAL A 94 12.43 20.78 -27.03
CA VAL A 94 11.55 21.99 -27.02
C VAL A 94 10.44 21.66 -26.01
N GLY A 95 10.43 22.21 -24.78
CA GLY A 95 9.70 23.44 -24.39
C GLY A 95 8.23 23.09 -24.04
N GLN A 96 7.61 23.39 -22.90
CA GLN A 96 7.69 24.45 -21.89
C GLN A 96 7.00 23.87 -20.62
N GLY A 97 7.20 24.27 -19.36
CA GLY A 97 7.94 25.37 -18.78
C GLY A 97 8.04 25.22 -17.25
N LYS A 98 9.13 25.80 -16.74
CA LYS A 98 9.49 26.26 -15.39
C LYS A 98 8.26 26.81 -14.62
N VAL A 99 8.15 26.76 -13.28
CA VAL A 99 8.90 27.56 -12.30
C VAL A 99 8.61 27.00 -10.89
N GLY A 100 9.66 26.83 -10.08
CA GLY A 100 9.51 26.75 -8.63
C GLY A 100 9.43 28.15 -8.03
N THR A 101 8.60 28.34 -7.01
CA THR A 101 8.67 29.49 -6.11
C THR A 101 8.22 29.02 -4.74
N GLY A 102 9.10 29.17 -3.75
CA GLY A 102 8.70 29.11 -2.37
C GLY A 102 8.09 30.44 -1.92
N VAL A 103 7.44 30.34 -0.77
CA VAL A 103 7.02 31.40 0.16
C VAL A 103 5.60 31.98 -0.05
N ASP A 104 4.83 31.74 1.02
CA ASP A 104 3.74 32.51 1.61
C ASP A 104 2.30 32.48 1.09
N GLU A 105 1.46 32.08 2.04
CA GLU A 105 0.14 32.59 2.39
C GLU A 105 -1.01 32.54 1.37
N SER A 106 -1.96 31.68 1.77
CA SER A 106 -3.39 31.97 1.80
C SER A 106 -4.18 31.74 0.52
N ASP A 107 -4.50 30.46 0.30
CA ASP A 107 -5.86 30.08 -0.13
C ASP A 107 -6.34 28.96 0.80
N GLU A 108 -7.16 29.37 1.76
CA GLU A 108 -7.97 28.53 2.63
C GLU A 108 -9.00 27.75 1.79
N ASP A 109 -9.43 26.61 2.33
CA ASP A 109 -10.57 25.79 1.86
C ASP A 109 -10.25 24.73 0.77
N THR A 110 -9.82 23.53 1.19
CA THR A 110 -10.61 22.29 1.02
C THR A 110 -9.85 21.05 1.53
N ALA A 111 -10.52 20.34 2.44
CA ALA A 111 -10.36 18.93 2.84
C ALA A 111 -9.19 18.57 3.77
N GLU A 112 -9.52 18.62 5.07
CA GLU A 112 -9.03 17.72 6.12
C GLU A 112 -8.40 16.44 5.57
N LYS A 113 -7.14 16.16 5.93
CA LYS A 113 -6.58 14.82 5.82
C LYS A 113 -7.54 13.86 6.52
N ASP A 114 -8.26 13.09 5.71
CA ASP A 114 -9.27 12.15 6.13
C ASP A 114 -8.67 11.27 7.24
N ARG A 115 -9.14 11.47 8.49
CA ARG A 115 -8.52 10.89 9.69
C ARG A 115 -8.39 9.36 9.63
N PHE A 116 -9.18 8.72 8.77
CA PHE A 116 -9.19 7.28 8.56
C PHE A 116 -8.08 6.78 7.62
N ASP A 117 -7.50 7.67 6.80
CA ASP A 117 -6.41 7.32 5.88
C ASP A 117 -5.10 7.04 6.63
N SER A 118 -4.85 7.80 7.70
CA SER A 118 -3.71 7.65 8.61
C SER A 118 -3.95 6.65 9.76
N MET A 119 -5.17 6.10 9.87
CA MET A 119 -5.55 5.18 10.94
C MET A 119 -5.04 3.76 10.71
N LYS A 120 -4.57 3.11 11.79
CA LYS A 120 -4.09 1.72 11.71
C LYS A 120 -5.24 0.77 11.41
N TRP A 121 -4.94 -0.29 10.66
CA TRP A 121 -5.94 -1.26 10.20
C TRP A 121 -6.76 -1.93 11.32
N ASN A 122 -6.12 -2.22 12.45
CA ASN A 122 -6.82 -2.81 13.61
C ASN A 122 -7.81 -1.84 14.23
N ASP A 123 -7.49 -0.55 14.29
CA ASP A 123 -8.37 0.49 14.82
C ASP A 123 -9.57 0.70 13.90
N ILE A 124 -9.37 0.75 12.58
CA ILE A 124 -10.45 0.83 11.58
C ILE A 124 -11.43 -0.35 11.74
N ARG A 125 -10.93 -1.58 11.91
CA ARG A 125 -11.79 -2.75 12.13
C ARG A 125 -12.56 -2.68 13.44
N LYS A 126 -11.92 -2.21 14.51
CA LYS A 126 -12.54 -2.09 15.83
C LYS A 126 -13.65 -1.04 15.82
N GLU A 127 -13.40 0.10 15.19
CA GLU A 127 -14.36 1.20 15.09
C GLU A 127 -15.51 0.84 14.14
N ALA A 128 -15.22 0.24 12.99
CA ALA A 128 -16.26 -0.22 12.07
C ALA A 128 -17.11 -1.37 12.65
N GLY A 129 -16.54 -2.19 13.55
CA GLY A 129 -17.29 -3.20 14.29
C GLY A 129 -18.17 -2.66 15.43
N ALA A 130 -17.98 -1.39 15.80
CA ALA A 130 -18.80 -0.69 16.78
C ALA A 130 -19.91 0.17 16.14
N LEU A 131 -20.02 0.15 14.80
CA LEU A 131 -21.05 0.88 14.07
C LEU A 131 -22.43 0.23 14.28
N PRO A 132 -23.51 1.04 14.39
CA PRO A 132 -24.87 0.53 14.40
C PRO A 132 -25.21 -0.15 13.06
N GLU A 133 -26.15 -1.10 13.09
CA GLU A 133 -26.49 -1.98 11.96
C GLU A 133 -26.91 -1.20 10.70
N GLU A 134 -27.47 -0.01 10.88
CA GLU A 134 -27.84 0.93 9.80
C GLU A 134 -26.64 1.45 8.99
N PHE A 135 -25.44 1.41 9.57
CA PHE A 135 -24.17 1.81 8.94
C PHE A 135 -23.22 0.61 8.80
N ALA A 136 -23.78 -0.59 8.71
CA ALA A 136 -22.98 -1.79 8.50
C ALA A 136 -22.15 -1.67 7.20
N PRO A 137 -20.86 -2.04 7.25
CA PRO A 137 -20.00 -1.96 6.07
C PRO A 137 -20.46 -2.96 5.00
N ALA A 138 -20.42 -2.55 3.74
CA ALA A 138 -20.77 -3.39 2.60
C ALA A 138 -19.87 -4.64 2.47
N GLY A 139 -18.69 -4.61 3.08
CA GLY A 139 -17.70 -5.67 3.01
C GLY A 139 -16.64 -5.59 4.11
N LYS A 140 -15.68 -6.51 4.04
CA LYS A 140 -14.55 -6.60 5.00
C LYS A 140 -13.29 -5.89 4.51
N SER A 141 -13.35 -5.23 3.35
CA SER A 141 -12.20 -4.52 2.79
C SER A 141 -11.93 -3.21 3.54
N LYS A 142 -10.71 -2.69 3.45
CA LYS A 142 -10.37 -1.41 4.11
C LYS A 142 -11.21 -0.26 3.58
N ALA A 143 -11.43 -0.23 2.27
CA ALA A 143 -12.26 0.79 1.64
C ALA A 143 -13.71 0.74 2.14
N ASP A 144 -14.30 -0.47 2.28
CA ASP A 144 -15.68 -0.62 2.75
C ASP A 144 -15.84 -0.18 4.21
N LEU A 145 -14.90 -0.57 5.08
CA LEU A 145 -14.93 -0.21 6.50
C LEU A 145 -14.73 1.31 6.71
N VAL A 146 -13.79 1.91 5.97
CA VAL A 146 -13.57 3.36 6.01
C VAL A 146 -14.79 4.10 5.44
N GLY A 147 -15.40 3.60 4.36
CA GLY A 147 -16.61 4.17 3.79
C GLY A 147 -17.77 4.19 4.79
N ALA A 148 -17.97 3.10 5.52
CA ALA A 148 -19.00 3.01 6.57
C ALA A 148 -18.76 3.98 7.73
N LEU A 149 -17.50 4.10 8.19
CA LEU A 149 -17.11 5.05 9.23
C LEU A 149 -17.36 6.50 8.81
N ARG A 150 -17.01 6.87 7.56
CA ARG A 150 -17.27 8.21 7.02
C ARG A 150 -18.76 8.52 6.95
N ALA A 151 -19.58 7.55 6.53
CA ALA A 151 -21.03 7.72 6.47
C ALA A 151 -21.61 7.97 7.88
N TYR A 152 -21.11 7.24 8.89
CA TYR A 152 -21.54 7.41 10.27
C TYR A 152 -21.10 8.75 10.88
N ASP A 153 -19.85 9.20 10.66
CA ASP A 153 -19.38 10.51 11.11
C ASP A 153 -20.17 11.65 10.47
N SER A 154 -20.46 11.54 9.17
CA SER A 154 -21.29 12.52 8.47
C SER A 154 -22.71 12.58 9.06
N HIS A 155 -23.28 11.43 9.41
CA HIS A 155 -24.58 11.35 10.07
C HIS A 155 -24.56 11.97 11.48
N LEU A 156 -23.51 11.69 12.28
CA LEU A 156 -23.33 12.31 13.60
C LEU A 156 -23.15 13.83 13.49
N ALA A 157 -22.37 14.31 12.53
CA ALA A 157 -22.20 15.73 12.26
C ALA A 157 -23.52 16.40 11.84
N ALA A 158 -24.32 15.73 11.01
CA ALA A 158 -25.63 16.21 10.60
C ALA A 158 -26.64 16.26 11.76
N GLN A 159 -26.61 15.27 12.67
CA GLN A 159 -27.43 15.30 13.89
C GLN A 159 -27.02 16.41 14.86
N LYS A 160 -25.72 16.63 15.05
CA LYS A 160 -25.21 17.73 15.89
C LYS A 160 -25.64 19.09 15.34
N LYS A 161 -25.54 19.32 14.02
CA LYS A 161 -26.03 20.55 13.38
C LYS A 161 -27.54 20.77 13.51
N LYS A 162 -28.33 19.70 13.58
CA LYS A 162 -29.78 19.79 13.83
C LYS A 162 -30.12 20.06 15.30
N ALA A 163 -29.31 19.53 16.23
CA ALA A 163 -29.47 19.76 17.67
C ALA A 163 -29.03 21.17 18.12
N GLU A 164 -28.15 21.82 17.37
CA GLU A 164 -27.64 23.18 17.66
C GLU A 164 -28.51 24.32 17.09
N LYS A 165 -29.69 24.01 16.53
CA LYS A 165 -30.74 25.02 16.27
C LYS A 165 -31.88 24.94 17.29
N PRO A 166 -31.71 25.46 18.53
CA PRO A 166 -32.81 26.04 19.26
C PRO A 166 -32.81 27.56 19.08
N GLN A 167 -33.95 28.07 18.61
CA GLN A 167 -34.48 29.43 18.80
C GLN A 167 -33.72 30.62 18.18
N GLU A 168 -34.20 31.05 17.02
CA GLU A 168 -34.43 32.49 16.80
C GLU A 168 -35.50 32.66 15.72
N GLN A 169 -36.76 32.46 16.10
CA GLN A 169 -37.92 33.05 15.42
C GLN A 169 -39.04 33.18 16.46
N GLU A 170 -39.05 34.30 17.18
CA GLU A 170 -40.27 35.11 17.35
C GLU A 170 -39.89 36.57 17.55
#